data_AF-A0A2S6PVK2-F1
#
_entry.id   AF-A0A2S6PVK2-F1
#
_cell.length_a   1.000
_cell.length_b   1.000
_cell.length_c   1.000
_cell.angle_alpha   90.00
_cell.angle_beta   90.00
_cell.angle_gamma   90.00
#
_symmetry.space_group_name_H-M   'P 1'
#
loop_
_entity.id
_entity.type
_entity.pdbx_description
1 polymer ?
#
loop_
_entity_poly.entity_id
_entity_poly.type
_entity_poly.pdbx_seq_one_letter_code
_entity_poly.pdbx_strand_id
1 'polypeptide(L)' 'MFRRRESVPFSFVAEADRFRSNVTPPPRRRATRSQLAAHSLVGLTLIAGFAGSLLFGLPALDTDRTPSHSQTSEAAQHR' A
#
# COMPACT_ATOMS: atom_id res chain seq x y z
N MET A 1 15.81 22.04 -56.27
CA MET A 1 15.06 20.78 -56.03
C MET A 1 14.25 20.93 -54.75
N PHE A 2 12.94 21.12 -54.87
CA PHE A 2 12.02 21.22 -53.73
C PHE A 2 11.89 19.84 -53.06
N ARG A 3 12.47 19.70 -51.85
CA ARG A 3 12.20 18.54 -50.99
C ARG A 3 10.90 18.82 -50.24
N ARG A 4 9.81 18.17 -50.65
CA ARG A 4 8.54 18.14 -49.92
C ARG A 4 8.82 17.58 -48.51
N ARG A 5 8.69 18.42 -47.48
CA ARG A 5 8.46 17.97 -46.11
C ARG A 5 6.98 18.15 -45.86
N GLU A 6 6.24 17.07 -46.00
CA GLU A 6 4.82 17.03 -45.62
C GLU A 6 4.71 17.35 -44.13
N SER A 7 3.82 18.29 -43.80
CA SER A 7 3.45 18.60 -42.42
C SER A 7 2.71 17.41 -41.84
N VAL A 8 3.40 16.58 -41.07
CA VAL A 8 2.77 15.47 -40.36
C VAL A 8 1.77 16.01 -39.32
N PRO A 9 0.53 15.50 -39.27
CA PRO A 9 -0.60 16.15 -38.60
C PRO A 9 -0.61 16.04 -37.06
N PHE A 10 0.47 15.56 -36.43
CA PHE A 10 0.52 15.25 -34.99
C PHE A 10 1.60 15.99 -34.20
N SER A 11 2.00 17.20 -34.62
CA SER A 11 2.84 18.10 -33.80
C SER A 11 2.16 18.61 -32.51
N PHE A 12 1.14 17.91 -32.02
CA PHE A 12 0.42 18.20 -30.78
C PHE A 12 1.25 17.94 -29.51
N VAL A 13 2.27 17.07 -29.56
CA VAL A 13 3.08 16.77 -28.36
C VAL A 13 3.89 17.99 -27.91
N ALA A 14 4.42 18.79 -28.85
CA ALA A 14 5.17 20.00 -28.53
C ALA A 14 4.28 21.20 -28.16
N GLU A 15 3.02 21.22 -28.62
CA GLU A 15 2.06 22.29 -28.29
C GLU A 15 1.31 21.97 -26.98
N ALA A 16 1.13 20.70 -26.62
CA ALA A 16 0.52 20.29 -25.35
C ALA A 16 1.34 20.71 -24.13
N ASP A 17 2.68 20.68 -24.23
CA ASP A 17 3.57 21.23 -23.19
C ASP A 17 3.46 22.77 -23.07
N ARG A 18 2.94 23.44 -24.10
CA ARG A 18 2.73 24.91 -24.15
C ARG A 18 1.30 25.31 -23.72
N PHE A 19 0.34 24.37 -23.70
CA PHE A 19 -0.97 24.60 -23.10
C PHE A 19 -0.88 24.64 -21.57
N ARG A 20 -0.48 25.79 -21.04
CA ARG A 20 -0.77 26.14 -19.65
C ARG A 20 -2.25 26.46 -19.55
N SER A 21 -3.03 25.57 -18.93
CA SER A 21 -4.45 25.84 -18.70
C SER A 21 -4.58 27.18 -17.96
N ASN A 22 -5.35 28.13 -18.50
CA ASN A 22 -5.74 29.36 -17.80
C ASN A 22 -6.62 29.09 -16.56
N VAL A 23 -6.86 27.82 -16.26
CA VAL A 23 -7.52 27.34 -15.05
C VAL A 23 -6.46 27.22 -13.98
N THR A 24 -6.41 28.20 -13.09
CA THR A 24 -5.68 28.06 -11.82
C THR A 24 -6.22 26.82 -11.10
N PRO A 25 -5.39 25.82 -10.77
CA PRO A 25 -5.85 24.65 -10.04
C PRO A 25 -6.58 25.10 -8.77
N PRO A 26 -7.77 24.55 -8.48
CA PRO A 26 -8.50 24.92 -7.29
C PRO A 26 -7.59 24.71 -6.05
N PRO A 27 -7.63 25.62 -5.07
CA PRO A 27 -6.77 25.52 -3.91
C PRO A 27 -7.00 24.17 -3.22
N ARG A 28 -5.91 23.51 -2.83
CA ARG A 28 -5.99 22.22 -2.14
C ARG A 28 -6.81 22.40 -0.87
N ARG A 29 -7.93 21.67 -0.78
CA ARG A 29 -8.79 21.72 0.39
C ARG A 29 -8.02 21.17 1.59
N ARG A 30 -7.89 21.98 2.63
CA ARG A 30 -7.28 21.54 3.88
C ARG A 30 -8.18 20.50 4.54
N ALA A 31 -7.56 19.47 5.11
CA ALA A 31 -8.28 18.46 5.88
C ALA A 31 -9.01 19.15 7.04
N THR A 32 -10.27 18.80 7.25
CA THR A 32 -11.01 19.24 8.42
C THR A 32 -10.48 18.52 9.67
N ARG A 33 -10.71 19.09 10.86
CA ARG A 33 -10.34 18.42 12.13
C ARG A 33 -10.99 17.03 12.25
N SER A 34 -12.23 16.89 11.79
CA SER A 34 -12.94 15.61 11.76
C SER A 34 -12.29 14.59 10.83
N GLN A 35 -11.82 15.02 9.65
CA GLN A 35 -11.08 14.14 8.75
C GLN A 35 -9.78 13.69 9.41
N LEU A 36 -9.01 14.59 10.01
CA LEU A 36 -7.76 14.20 10.67
C LEU A 36 -8.02 13.20 11.82
N ALA A 37 -9.02 13.46 12.66
CA ALA A 37 -9.42 12.55 13.73
C ALA A 37 -9.82 11.16 13.20
N ALA A 38 -10.57 11.10 12.10
CA ALA A 38 -10.95 9.83 11.49
C ALA A 38 -9.75 9.03 10.96
N HIS A 39 -8.83 9.67 10.23
CA HIS A 39 -7.62 9.00 9.74
C HIS A 39 -6.74 8.50 10.89
N SER A 40 -6.58 9.31 11.95
CA SER A 40 -5.83 8.91 13.14
C SER A 40 -6.48 7.72 13.86
N LEU A 41 -7.80 7.72 14.01
CA LEU A 41 -8.53 6.62 14.66
C LEU A 41 -8.37 5.30 13.90
N VAL A 42 -8.51 5.34 12.57
CA VAL A 42 -8.30 4.18 11.71
C VAL A 42 -6.86 3.67 11.85
N GLY A 43 -5.88 4.56 11.75
CA GLY A 43 -4.46 4.19 11.91
C GLY A 43 -4.17 3.55 13.26
N LEU A 44 -4.65 4.15 14.35
CA LEU A 44 -4.49 3.61 15.70
C LEU A 44 -5.15 2.25 15.88
N THR A 45 -6.32 2.04 15.27
CA THR A 45 -7.04 0.75 15.35
C THR A 45 -6.26 -0.36 14.65
N LEU A 46 -5.71 -0.07 13.47
CA LEU A 46 -4.87 -1.02 12.73
C LEU A 46 -3.61 -1.37 13.50
N ILE A 47 -2.92 -0.38 14.06
CA ILE A 47 -1.70 -0.60 14.87
C ILE A 47 -2.02 -1.42 16.12
N ALA A 48 -3.11 -1.11 16.83
CA ALA A 48 -3.51 -1.84 18.03
C ALA A 48 -3.88 -3.30 17.71
N GLY A 49 -4.64 -3.54 16.64
CA GLY A 49 -4.98 -4.89 16.18
C GLY A 49 -3.74 -5.69 15.78
N PHE A 50 -2.81 -5.06 15.05
CA PHE A 50 -1.55 -5.69 14.65
C PHE A 50 -0.68 -6.02 15.88
N ALA A 51 -0.51 -5.07 16.80
CA ALA A 51 0.24 -5.29 18.04
C ALA A 51 -0.38 -6.40 18.89
N GLY A 52 -1.72 -6.42 19.02
CA GLY A 52 -2.43 -7.51 19.69
C GLY A 52 -2.18 -8.86 19.03
N SER A 53 -2.28 -8.92 17.69
CA SER A 53 -2.00 -10.15 16.94
C SER A 53 -0.57 -10.65 17.17
N LEU A 54 0.42 -9.77 17.28
CA LEU A 54 1.80 -10.17 17.58
C LEU A 54 1.95 -10.64 19.03
N LEU A 55 1.36 -9.90 19.97
CA LEU A 55 1.45 -10.20 21.39
C LEU A 55 0.86 -11.57 21.73
N PHE A 56 -0.22 -11.96 21.06
CA PHE A 56 -0.87 -13.26 21.26
C PHE A 56 -0.39 -14.34 20.28
N GLY A 57 -0.09 -13.97 19.04
CA GLY A 57 0.29 -14.91 17.98
C GLY A 57 1.69 -15.47 18.17
N LEU A 58 2.67 -14.65 18.57
CA LEU A 58 4.04 -15.13 18.75
C LEU A 58 4.16 -16.17 19.88
N PRO A 59 3.57 -15.97 21.08
CA PRO A 59 3.56 -17.01 22.11
C PRO A 59 2.80 -18.28 21.72
N ALA A 60 1.77 -18.16 20.86
CA ALA A 60 1.02 -19.33 20.37
C ALA A 60 1.84 -20.20 19.39
N LEU A 61 2.83 -19.59 18.72
CA LEU A 61 3.77 -20.29 17.84
C LEU A 61 5.02 -20.79 18.57
N ASP A 62 5.20 -20.41 19.84
CA ASP A 62 6.34 -20.81 20.65
C ASP A 62 6.22 -22.29 21.05
N THR A 63 7.03 -23.13 20.39
CA THR A 63 7.11 -24.57 20.64
C THR A 63 8.05 -24.93 21.79
N ASP A 64 8.87 -24.00 22.30
CA ASP A 64 9.84 -24.29 23.37
C ASP A 64 9.16 -24.57 24.72
N ARG A 65 7.89 -24.16 24.86
CA ARG A 65 7.02 -24.49 26.00
C ARG A 65 6.27 -25.81 25.89
N THR A 66 6.54 -26.63 24.87
CA THR A 66 6.04 -28.00 24.89
C THR A 66 6.75 -28.76 26.02
N PRO A 67 6.03 -29.29 27.03
CA PRO A 67 6.64 -30.27 27.93
C PRO A 67 7.17 -31.40 27.04
N SER A 68 8.29 -32.01 27.42
CA SER A 68 9.03 -33.02 26.65
C SER A 68 8.26 -34.34 26.39
N HIS A 69 6.95 -34.29 26.16
CA HIS A 69 6.18 -35.37 25.60
C HIS A 69 6.43 -35.38 24.10
N SER A 70 7.45 -36.16 23.74
CA SER A 70 7.69 -36.68 22.40
C SER A 70 6.36 -36.90 21.67
N GLN A 71 6.03 -36.03 20.71
CA GLN A 71 5.02 -36.34 19.71
C GLN A 71 5.59 -37.44 18.82
N THR A 72 5.47 -38.69 19.26
CA THR A 72 5.69 -39.86 18.42
C THR A 72 4.57 -39.88 17.38
N SER A 73 4.91 -39.49 16.16
CA SER A 73 4.04 -39.70 15.01
C SER A 73 3.91 -41.22 14.80
N GLU A 74 2.73 -41.79 14.97
CA GLU A 74 2.44 -43.21 14.68
C GLU A 74 2.88 -43.63 13.26
N ALA A 75 2.95 -42.68 12.32
CA ALA A 75 3.46 -42.89 10.97
C ALA A 75 4.98 -43.15 10.90
N ALA A 76 5.75 -42.72 11.91
CA ALA A 76 7.18 -43.01 12.03
C ALA A 76 7.45 -44.37 12.70
N GLN A 77 6.48 -44.92 13.45
CA GLN A 77 6.59 -46.22 14.11
C GLN A 77 6.43 -47.41 13.14
N HIS A 78 5.85 -47.21 11.96
CA HIS A 78 5.49 -48.28 11.02
C HIS A 78 6.37 -48.30 9.74
N ARG A 79 7.67 -48.05 9.89
CA ARG A 79 8.72 -48.31 8.88
C ARG A 79 9.79 -49.20 9.49
#